data_AF-A0A8T3RB12-F1
#
_entry.id   AF-A0A8T3RB12-F1
#
_cell.length_a   1.000
_cell.length_b   1.000
_cell.length_c   1.000
_cell.angle_alpha   90.00
_cell.angle_beta   90.00
_cell.angle_gamma   90.00
#
_symmetry.space_group_name_H-M   'P 1'
#
loop_
_entity.id
_entity.type
_entity.pdbx_description
1 polymer ?
#
loop_
_entity_poly.entity_id
_entity_poly.type
_entity_poly.pdbx_seq_one_letter_code
_entity_poly.pdbx_strand_id
1 'polypeptide(L)'
;MGVWVRNPWRASFDRATGDLWLADVGQGRYEEVNRFAPLESGKGADLGWSRCEGDHAYPPAGDPSDPDECTAPGVTPPLLEYEHAAEVTRNCAAVGGYVYRGSGQPTLAGRYLYADYCSGRIWTIPADTSPVTRSLHRWWRAASSPRSGRTRRARSTSAPRTGPSGTSTSGRPRSAVSRNTTVTSA
;
A
#
# COMPACT_ATOMS: atom_id res chain seq x y z
N MET A 1 -3.59 -31.94 8.12
CA MET A 1 -3.98 -30.65 7.51
C MET A 1 -2.74 -29.78 7.51
N GLY A 2 -2.19 -29.51 6.32
CA GLY A 2 -0.94 -28.76 6.14
C GLY A 2 -1.18 -27.25 6.02
N VAL A 3 -0.09 -26.48 6.05
CA VAL A 3 -0.10 -25.07 5.66
C VAL A 3 0.00 -25.02 4.14
N TRP A 4 -1.03 -24.50 3.47
CA TRP A 4 -1.10 -24.45 2.01
C TRP A 4 -0.56 -23.11 1.53
N VAL A 5 0.75 -23.04 1.34
CA VAL A 5 1.51 -21.87 0.86
C VAL A 5 2.11 -22.16 -0.50
N ARG A 6 2.35 -21.12 -1.29
CA ARG A 6 2.85 -21.27 -2.66
C ARG A 6 4.36 -21.41 -2.71
N ASN A 7 5.06 -20.44 -2.14
CA ASN A 7 6.51 -20.31 -2.13
C ASN A 7 6.97 -19.55 -0.87
N PRO A 8 6.91 -20.21 0.31
CA PRO A 8 7.31 -19.58 1.56
C PRO A 8 8.81 -19.31 1.55
N TRP A 9 9.20 -18.04 1.75
CA TRP A 9 10.61 -17.69 1.90
C TRP A 9 11.01 -17.77 3.38
N ARG A 10 11.11 -16.63 4.07
CA ARG A 10 11.54 -16.63 5.46
C ARG A 10 10.35 -16.73 6.40
N ALA A 11 10.46 -17.71 7.29
CA ALA A 11 9.65 -17.81 8.49
C ALA A 11 10.48 -17.47 9.74
N SER A 12 9.83 -16.97 10.79
CA SER A 12 10.46 -16.83 12.10
C SER A 12 9.44 -16.91 13.22
N PHE A 13 9.88 -17.35 14.40
CA PHE A 13 9.09 -17.26 15.61
C PHE A 13 9.42 -15.96 16.35
N ASP A 14 8.38 -15.26 16.78
CA ASP A 14 8.55 -14.15 17.71
C ASP A 14 8.95 -14.69 19.08
N ARG A 15 10.15 -14.31 19.55
CA ARG A 15 10.70 -14.81 20.81
C ARG A 15 9.91 -14.39 22.04
N ALA A 16 9.03 -13.40 21.93
CA ALA A 16 8.22 -12.92 23.06
C ALA A 16 6.87 -13.66 23.18
N THR A 17 6.25 -13.99 22.04
CA THR A 17 4.88 -14.56 22.00
C THR A 17 4.84 -16.01 21.52
N GLY A 18 5.88 -16.46 20.82
CA GLY A 18 5.91 -17.74 20.12
C GLY A 18 5.17 -17.73 18.78
N ASP A 19 4.64 -16.58 18.34
CA ASP A 19 3.91 -16.51 17.07
C ASP A 19 4.82 -16.83 15.89
N LEU A 20 4.34 -17.67 14.96
CA LEU A 20 4.99 -17.90 13.68
C LEU A 20 4.64 -16.77 12.71
N TRP A 21 5.65 -16.10 12.21
CA TRP A 21 5.57 -15.16 11.10
C TRP A 21 6.09 -15.80 9.83
N LEU A 22 5.39 -15.61 8.73
CA LEU A 22 5.69 -16.19 7.44
C LEU A 22 5.48 -15.15 6.35
N ALA A 23 6.36 -15.12 5.35
CA ALA A 23 6.08 -14.46 4.09
C ALA A 23 5.98 -15.48 2.97
N ASP A 24 5.02 -15.27 2.07
CA ASP A 24 4.76 -16.13 0.93
C ASP A 24 4.79 -15.33 -0.37
N VAL A 25 5.51 -15.85 -1.37
CA VAL A 25 5.62 -15.21 -2.68
C VAL A 25 4.54 -15.75 -3.59
N GLY A 26 3.64 -14.89 -4.05
CA GLY A 26 2.55 -15.29 -4.95
C GLY A 26 3.02 -15.74 -6.33
N GLN A 27 2.07 -16.18 -7.13
CA GLN A 27 2.31 -16.66 -8.49
C GLN A 27 2.46 -15.53 -9.51
N GLY A 28 1.88 -14.35 -9.26
CA GLY A 28 2.09 -13.16 -10.09
C GLY A 28 1.29 -11.91 -9.75
N ARG A 29 0.38 -11.93 -8.77
CA ARG A 29 -0.47 -10.76 -8.43
C ARG A 29 -0.27 -10.22 -7.03
N TYR A 30 -0.05 -11.08 -6.03
CA TYR A 30 0.00 -10.64 -4.63
C TYR A 30 1.11 -11.34 -3.85
N GLU A 31 1.73 -10.57 -2.97
CA GLU A 31 2.73 -11.03 -2.01
C GLU A 31 2.12 -10.97 -0.61
N GLU A 32 2.40 -11.95 0.25
CA GLU A 32 1.73 -12.08 1.54
C GLU A 32 2.69 -12.08 2.74
N VAL A 33 2.18 -11.62 3.88
CA VAL A 33 2.71 -11.95 5.20
C VAL A 33 1.59 -12.49 6.07
N ASN A 34 1.82 -13.63 6.73
CA ASN A 34 0.88 -14.29 7.61
C ASN A 34 1.48 -14.41 9.02
N ARG A 35 0.61 -14.42 10.04
CA ARG A 35 0.98 -14.63 11.44
C ARG A 35 0.07 -15.67 12.07
N PHE A 36 0.67 -16.64 12.77
CA PHE A 36 -0.05 -17.68 13.48
C PHE A 36 0.37 -17.67 14.94
N ALA A 37 -0.62 -17.63 15.83
CA ALA A 37 -0.36 -17.89 17.24
C ALA A 37 0.20 -19.31 17.43
N PRO A 38 0.96 -19.58 18.51
CA PRO A 38 1.33 -20.95 18.87
C PRO A 38 0.10 -21.86 18.83
N LEU A 39 0.17 -22.89 18.01
CA LEU A 39 -0.92 -23.83 17.85
C LEU A 39 -0.79 -24.94 18.90
N GLU A 40 -1.64 -24.90 19.93
CA GLU A 40 -1.72 -25.94 20.98
C GLU A 40 -1.97 -27.36 20.43
N SER A 41 -2.48 -27.48 19.19
CA SER A 41 -2.94 -28.76 18.61
C SER A 41 -2.16 -29.24 17.38
N GLY A 42 -1.08 -28.56 16.97
CA GLY A 42 -0.28 -28.96 15.80
C GLY A 42 -1.03 -28.97 14.46
N LYS A 43 -2.24 -28.40 14.41
CA LYS A 43 -3.05 -28.28 13.18
C LYS A 43 -2.56 -27.06 12.38
N GLY A 44 -2.07 -27.28 11.17
CA GLY A 44 -1.72 -26.18 10.25
C GLY A 44 -2.92 -25.29 9.89
N ALA A 45 -2.65 -24.15 9.27
CA ALA A 45 -3.65 -23.21 8.77
C ALA A 45 -3.79 -23.32 7.25
N ASP A 46 -5.02 -23.34 6.73
CA ASP A 46 -5.26 -23.27 5.29
C ASP A 46 -5.14 -21.82 4.82
N LEU A 47 -4.08 -21.48 4.10
CA LEU A 47 -3.86 -20.15 3.52
C LEU A 47 -4.45 -20.00 2.11
N GLY A 48 -5.23 -20.98 1.65
CA GLY A 48 -6.02 -20.86 0.43
C GLY A 48 -5.29 -21.24 -0.86
N TRP A 49 -3.96 -21.21 -0.92
CA TRP A 49 -3.22 -21.61 -2.13
C TRP A 49 -3.54 -23.08 -2.53
N SER A 50 -3.83 -23.40 -3.79
CA SER A 50 -3.75 -22.57 -5.00
C SER A 50 -5.08 -21.98 -5.45
N ARG A 51 -6.12 -21.96 -4.60
CA ARG A 51 -7.41 -21.30 -4.89
C ARG A 51 -7.34 -19.79 -4.69
N CYS A 52 -6.37 -19.35 -3.90
CA CYS A 52 -6.18 -17.97 -3.50
C CYS A 52 -4.74 -17.54 -3.68
N GLU A 53 -4.56 -16.29 -4.09
CA GLU A 53 -3.31 -15.56 -4.09
C GLU A 53 -3.57 -14.24 -3.38
N GLY A 54 -3.11 -14.12 -2.13
CA GLY A 54 -3.63 -13.15 -1.18
C GLY A 54 -5.06 -13.49 -0.77
N ASP A 55 -5.85 -12.45 -0.57
CA ASP A 55 -7.31 -12.52 -0.40
C ASP A 55 -8.06 -12.60 -1.74
N HIS A 56 -7.38 -12.98 -2.83
CA HIS A 56 -7.95 -12.97 -4.17
C HIS A 56 -7.98 -14.35 -4.80
N ALA A 57 -9.07 -14.66 -5.51
CA ALA A 57 -9.18 -15.91 -6.26
C ALA A 57 -8.02 -16.11 -7.26
N TYR A 58 -7.47 -17.32 -7.28
CA TYR A 58 -6.41 -17.78 -8.17
C TYR A 58 -6.75 -19.16 -8.78
N PRO A 59 -6.66 -19.33 -10.11
CA PRO A 59 -6.64 -18.26 -11.11
C PRO A 59 -7.86 -17.33 -10.92
N PRO A 60 -7.84 -16.10 -11.46
CA PRO A 60 -9.00 -15.22 -11.37
C PRO A 60 -10.26 -15.97 -11.82
N ALA A 61 -11.30 -15.97 -10.99
CA ALA A 61 -12.54 -16.68 -11.31
C ALA A 61 -13.08 -16.18 -12.65
N GLY A 62 -13.43 -17.14 -13.53
CA GLY A 62 -14.09 -16.83 -14.79
C GLY A 62 -15.54 -16.38 -14.59
N ASP A 63 -16.16 -16.78 -13.47
CA ASP A 63 -17.52 -16.46 -13.09
C ASP A 63 -17.55 -15.70 -11.74
N PRO A 64 -18.05 -14.45 -11.71
CA PRO A 64 -18.23 -13.68 -10.47
C PRO A 64 -19.26 -14.28 -9.49
N SER A 65 -20.02 -15.29 -9.90
CA SER A 65 -21.01 -15.99 -9.07
C SER A 65 -20.45 -17.21 -8.33
N ASP A 66 -19.20 -17.61 -8.63
CA ASP A 66 -18.51 -18.61 -7.84
C ASP A 66 -18.31 -18.09 -6.41
N PRO A 67 -18.61 -18.91 -5.39
CA PRO A 67 -18.38 -18.52 -4.01
C PRO A 67 -16.90 -18.18 -3.82
N ASP A 68 -16.63 -17.03 -3.19
CA ASP A 68 -15.27 -16.57 -2.94
C ASP A 68 -14.56 -17.54 -1.98
N GLU A 69 -13.87 -18.53 -2.54
CA GLU A 69 -13.20 -19.61 -1.81
C GLU A 69 -12.14 -19.06 -0.84
N CYS A 70 -11.62 -17.86 -1.11
CA CYS A 70 -10.66 -17.16 -0.25
C CYS A 70 -11.29 -16.62 1.04
N THR A 71 -12.62 -16.70 1.12
CA THR A 71 -13.40 -16.24 2.26
C THR A 71 -14.16 -17.37 2.95
N ALA A 72 -14.02 -18.60 2.46
CA ALA A 72 -14.69 -19.76 3.00
C ALA A 72 -14.28 -20.04 4.45
N PRO A 73 -15.20 -20.53 5.31
CA PRO A 73 -14.85 -20.94 6.66
C PRO A 73 -13.68 -21.93 6.69
N GLY A 74 -12.66 -21.63 7.48
CA GLY A 74 -11.44 -22.44 7.60
C GLY A 74 -10.26 -21.95 6.76
N VAL A 75 -10.48 -21.04 5.80
CA VAL A 75 -9.40 -20.31 5.14
C VAL A 75 -8.94 -19.16 6.03
N THR A 76 -7.63 -19.06 6.21
CA THR A 76 -6.97 -18.05 7.02
C THR A 76 -6.44 -16.95 6.10
N PRO A 77 -6.95 -15.71 6.19
CA PRO A 77 -6.48 -14.62 5.36
C PRO A 77 -5.06 -14.19 5.74
N PRO A 78 -4.30 -13.56 4.83
CA PRO A 78 -3.04 -12.95 5.17
C PRO A 78 -3.22 -11.83 6.21
N LEU A 79 -2.18 -11.60 7.01
CA LEU A 79 -2.14 -10.45 7.92
C LEU A 79 -2.03 -9.15 7.11
N LEU A 80 -1.27 -9.20 6.01
CA LEU A 80 -1.20 -8.17 4.99
C LEU A 80 -0.84 -8.80 3.65
N GLU A 81 -1.22 -8.11 2.59
CA GLU A 81 -0.81 -8.39 1.22
C GLU A 81 -0.37 -7.10 0.51
N TYR A 82 0.39 -7.24 -0.56
CA TYR A 82 0.66 -6.14 -1.47
C TYR A 82 0.81 -6.63 -2.91
N GLU A 83 0.53 -5.75 -3.87
CA GLU A 83 0.59 -6.09 -5.29
C GLU A 83 2.01 -6.45 -5.75
N HIS A 84 2.10 -7.56 -6.47
CA HIS A 84 3.22 -7.94 -7.32
C HIS A 84 3.24 -7.00 -8.53
N ALA A 85 3.86 -5.84 -8.37
CA ALA A 85 3.89 -4.77 -9.37
C ALA A 85 5.32 -4.45 -9.78
N ALA A 86 5.97 -5.40 -10.45
CA ALA A 86 7.38 -5.33 -10.86
C ALA A 86 7.71 -4.07 -11.69
N GLU A 87 6.76 -3.59 -12.51
CA GLU A 87 6.98 -2.43 -13.37
C GLU A 87 6.70 -1.08 -12.68
N VAL A 88 5.79 -1.06 -11.71
CA VAL A 88 5.35 0.20 -11.05
C VAL A 88 6.09 0.43 -9.74
N THR A 89 6.04 -0.53 -8.83
CA THR A 89 6.69 -0.44 -7.52
C THR A 89 8.01 -1.18 -7.50
N ARG A 90 8.28 -2.09 -8.45
CA ARG A 90 9.34 -3.11 -8.40
C ARG A 90 9.16 -4.16 -7.31
N ASN A 91 7.94 -4.29 -6.79
CA ASN A 91 7.62 -5.36 -5.85
C ASN A 91 7.42 -6.68 -6.61
N CYS A 92 7.98 -7.77 -6.12
CA CYS A 92 7.88 -9.07 -6.81
C CYS A 92 8.02 -10.31 -5.91
N ALA A 93 8.48 -10.16 -4.68
CA ALA A 93 8.78 -11.30 -3.82
C ALA A 93 8.93 -10.86 -2.37
N ALA A 94 7.93 -11.14 -1.54
CA ALA A 94 8.04 -11.00 -0.09
C ALA A 94 9.04 -12.01 0.48
N VAL A 95 10.07 -11.50 1.16
CA VAL A 95 11.13 -12.33 1.77
C VAL A 95 10.91 -12.53 3.27
N GLY A 96 9.97 -11.84 3.91
CA GLY A 96 9.72 -11.96 5.35
C GLY A 96 10.89 -11.47 6.21
N GLY A 97 10.91 -11.84 7.49
CA GLY A 97 11.93 -11.39 8.43
C GLY A 97 11.68 -11.83 9.86
N TYR A 98 11.77 -10.91 10.82
CA TYR A 98 11.66 -11.20 12.25
C TYR A 98 11.07 -10.02 13.03
N VAL A 99 10.43 -10.32 14.16
CA VAL A 99 10.04 -9.29 15.12
C VAL A 99 11.27 -8.80 15.87
N TYR A 100 11.56 -7.50 15.78
CA TYR A 100 12.69 -6.91 16.48
C TYR A 100 12.38 -6.76 17.97
N ARG A 101 13.17 -7.44 18.79
CA ARG A 101 13.07 -7.44 20.26
C ARG A 101 14.35 -6.91 20.93
N GLY A 102 15.18 -6.17 20.18
CA GLY A 102 16.42 -5.57 20.69
C GLY A 102 16.19 -4.19 21.31
N SER A 103 17.22 -3.69 22.01
CA SER A 103 17.22 -2.34 22.60
C SER A 103 18.00 -1.30 21.80
N GLY A 104 18.80 -1.73 20.81
CA GLY A 104 19.66 -0.84 20.01
C GLY A 104 18.90 0.10 19.05
N GLN A 105 17.67 -0.25 18.68
CA GLN A 105 16.72 0.65 18.02
C GLN A 105 15.34 0.58 18.66
N PRO A 106 15.06 1.45 19.65
CA PRO A 106 13.79 1.42 20.39
C PRO A 106 12.55 1.61 19.50
N THR A 107 12.65 2.35 18.40
CA THR A 107 11.53 2.58 17.46
C THR A 107 11.12 1.35 16.68
N LEU A 108 11.98 0.32 16.63
CA LEU A 108 11.70 -0.97 15.99
C LEU A 108 11.23 -2.03 16.98
N ALA A 109 11.31 -1.77 18.29
CA ALA A 109 10.94 -2.74 19.31
C ALA A 109 9.47 -3.16 19.15
N GLY A 110 9.24 -4.47 19.06
CA GLY A 110 7.92 -5.06 18.87
C GLY A 110 7.35 -4.87 17.45
N ARG A 111 8.19 -4.59 16.46
CA ARG A 111 7.76 -4.51 15.05
C ARG A 111 8.31 -5.69 14.26
N TYR A 112 7.47 -6.29 13.42
CA TYR A 112 7.90 -7.27 12.42
C TYR A 112 8.55 -6.55 11.25
N LEU A 113 9.79 -6.88 10.95
CA LEU A 113 10.47 -6.41 9.75
C LEU A 113 10.31 -7.43 8.63
N TYR A 114 10.02 -6.94 7.44
CA TYR A 114 9.96 -7.73 6.22
C TYR A 114 10.47 -6.91 5.05
N ALA A 115 10.85 -7.60 3.98
CA ALA A 115 11.40 -6.99 2.80
C ALA A 115 10.78 -7.56 1.52
N ASP A 116 10.93 -6.80 0.45
CA ASP A 116 10.70 -7.28 -0.90
C ASP A 116 12.04 -7.42 -1.64
N TYR A 117 12.26 -8.58 -2.26
CA TYR A 117 13.52 -8.92 -2.91
C TYR A 117 13.85 -7.99 -4.08
N CYS A 118 12.89 -7.75 -4.99
CA CYS A 118 13.14 -7.00 -6.21
C CYS A 118 13.35 -5.51 -5.95
N SER A 119 12.55 -4.92 -5.07
CA SER A 119 12.62 -3.49 -4.80
C SER A 119 13.71 -3.12 -3.80
N GLY A 120 14.17 -4.08 -2.99
CA GLY A 120 15.09 -3.85 -1.87
C GLY A 120 14.48 -3.06 -0.71
N ARG A 121 13.15 -2.86 -0.71
CA ARG A 121 12.48 -2.13 0.38
C ARG A 121 12.36 -2.99 1.61
N ILE A 122 12.46 -2.32 2.76
CA ILE A 122 12.21 -2.90 4.07
C ILE A 122 11.05 -2.13 4.68
N TRP A 123 10.04 -2.85 5.15
CA TRP A 123 8.89 -2.31 5.85
C TRP A 123 8.79 -2.89 7.24
N THR A 124 7.92 -2.26 8.04
CA THR A 124 7.64 -2.75 9.38
C THR A 124 6.17 -2.60 9.72
N ILE A 125 5.62 -3.59 10.42
CA ILE A 125 4.30 -3.51 11.04
C ILE A 125 4.41 -3.80 12.54
N PRO A 126 3.57 -3.19 13.40
CA PRO A 126 3.48 -3.59 14.80
C PRO A 126 3.20 -5.10 14.92
N ALA A 127 3.90 -5.81 15.80
CA ALA A 127 3.75 -7.26 15.95
C ALA A 127 2.40 -7.65 16.56
N ASP A 128 1.70 -6.72 17.21
CA ASP A 128 0.36 -6.86 17.76
C ASP A 128 -0.75 -6.41 16.78
N THR A 129 -0.39 -6.08 15.54
CA THR A 129 -1.36 -5.73 14.49
C THR A 129 -2.41 -6.82 14.39
N SER A 130 -3.69 -6.47 14.46
CA SER A 130 -4.77 -7.43 14.18
C SER A 130 -4.79 -7.74 12.68
N PRO A 131 -5.14 -8.97 12.26
CA PRO A 131 -5.43 -9.28 10.86
C PRO A 131 -6.32 -8.20 10.26
N VAL A 132 -5.99 -7.69 9.08
CA VAL A 132 -6.81 -6.67 8.44
C VAL A 132 -8.16 -7.30 8.09
N THR A 133 -9.18 -7.04 8.91
CA THR A 133 -10.56 -7.43 8.58
C THR A 133 -11.03 -6.53 7.44
N ARG A 134 -10.95 -7.03 6.20
CA ARG A 134 -11.57 -6.52 4.96
C ARG A 134 -11.97 -5.04 4.96
N SER A 135 -10.97 -4.16 4.95
CA SER A 135 -11.16 -2.78 4.53
C SER A 135 -9.93 -2.34 3.76
N LEU A 136 -10.02 -2.57 2.44
CA LEU A 136 -9.10 -2.08 1.42
C LEU A 136 -8.73 -0.61 1.67
N HIS A 137 -7.44 -0.29 1.48
CA HIS A 137 -6.90 1.06 1.26
C HIS A 137 -6.89 2.07 2.43
N ARG A 138 -6.07 1.86 3.47
CA ARG A 138 -5.70 3.01 4.35
C ARG A 138 -4.34 3.01 5.03
N TRP A 139 -3.36 2.21 4.59
CA TRP A 139 -2.03 2.19 5.21
C TRP A 139 -0.94 2.99 4.48
N TRP A 140 -1.23 3.59 3.32
CA TRP A 140 -0.34 4.62 2.75
C TRP A 140 -0.83 6.03 3.08
N ARG A 141 -0.49 6.52 4.27
CA ARG A 141 -0.16 7.93 4.44
C ARG A 141 1.22 8.00 5.06
N ALA A 142 2.19 8.42 4.24
CA ALA A 142 3.47 8.89 4.72
C ALA A 142 3.23 9.80 5.94
N ALA A 143 3.95 9.54 7.03
CA ALA A 143 3.96 10.40 8.21
C ALA A 143 4.17 11.85 7.77
N SER A 144 3.11 12.66 7.81
CA SER A 144 3.20 14.08 7.53
C SER A 144 3.83 14.69 8.77
N SER A 145 5.08 15.16 8.66
CA SER A 145 5.73 15.93 9.71
C SER A 145 4.83 17.11 10.12
N PRO A 146 4.70 17.45 11.42
CA PRO A 146 3.95 18.63 11.83
C PRO A 146 4.66 19.86 11.30
N ARG A 147 4.09 20.52 10.29
CA ARG A 147 4.48 21.88 9.92
C ARG A 147 4.20 22.78 11.12
N SER A 148 5.26 23.30 11.74
CA SER A 148 5.15 24.32 12.78
C SER A 148 4.37 25.52 12.23
N GLY A 149 3.25 25.83 12.89
CA GLY A 149 2.39 26.94 12.53
C GLY A 149 3.11 28.27 12.77
N ARG A 150 3.55 28.93 11.70
CA ARG A 150 3.92 30.34 11.75
C ARG A 150 2.65 31.17 11.58
N THR A 151 2.04 31.59 12.69
CA THR A 151 0.88 32.49 12.68
C THR A 151 1.25 33.80 12.01
N ARG A 152 0.64 34.08 10.86
CA ARG A 152 0.79 35.34 10.14
C ARG A 152 -0.26 36.32 10.70
N ARG A 153 0.20 37.34 11.43
CA ARG A 153 -0.66 38.40 12.01
C ARG A 153 -1.37 39.14 10.88
N ALA A 154 -2.71 39.15 10.89
CA ALA A 154 -3.53 39.92 9.95
C ALA A 154 -3.33 41.43 10.19
N ARG A 155 -3.09 42.19 9.12
CA ARG A 155 -3.04 43.65 9.13
C ARG A 155 -4.42 44.15 8.73
N SER A 156 -5.06 44.92 9.60
CA SER A 156 -6.39 45.51 9.40
C SER A 156 -6.36 46.56 8.28
N THR A 157 -7.24 46.43 7.29
CA THR A 157 -7.50 47.47 6.29
C THR A 157 -8.76 48.24 6.65
N SER A 158 -8.62 49.52 6.97
CA SER A 158 -9.71 50.50 7.05
C SER A 158 -10.00 51.10 5.66
N ALA A 159 -11.29 51.24 5.33
CA ALA A 159 -11.81 51.79 4.08
C ALA A 159 -12.01 53.33 4.15
N PRO A 160 -12.69 54.01 3.19
CA PRO A 160 -12.11 54.69 2.03
C PRO A 160 -12.45 56.20 1.97
N ARG A 161 -11.86 56.99 1.04
CA ARG A 161 -12.48 58.25 0.55
C ARG A 161 -11.89 58.79 -0.78
N THR A 162 -12.83 59.10 -1.69
CA THR A 162 -12.92 60.19 -2.72
C THR A 162 -11.96 60.23 -3.94
N GLY A 163 -12.55 60.22 -5.16
CA GLY A 163 -11.92 60.52 -6.48
C GLY A 163 -11.82 62.04 -6.79
N PRO A 164 -11.94 62.55 -8.04
CA PRO A 164 -12.00 61.90 -9.38
C PRO A 164 -11.06 62.55 -10.45
N SER A 165 -11.21 62.12 -11.73
CA SER A 165 -11.08 62.88 -13.01
C SER A 165 -9.95 62.55 -14.02
N GLY A 166 -10.35 62.53 -15.32
CA GLY A 166 -9.53 62.71 -16.54
C GLY A 166 -9.45 61.48 -17.48
N THR A 167 -10.27 61.36 -18.56
CA THR A 167 -10.00 61.72 -19.99
C THR A 167 -8.68 61.16 -20.56
N SER A 168 -8.54 60.56 -21.74
CA SER A 168 -9.34 60.48 -22.97
C SER A 168 -8.73 59.42 -23.94
N THR A 169 -9.47 59.07 -25.01
CA THR A 169 -9.02 58.69 -26.38
C THR A 169 -8.15 57.42 -26.57
N SER A 170 -8.17 56.64 -27.64
CA SER A 170 -8.99 56.38 -28.84
C SER A 170 -8.14 55.41 -29.69
N GLY A 171 -8.70 54.41 -30.36
CA GLY A 171 -7.96 53.72 -31.43
C GLY A 171 -8.24 52.23 -31.61
N ARG A 172 -9.23 51.91 -32.46
CA ARG A 172 -9.23 50.75 -33.38
C ARG A 172 -8.86 51.33 -34.77
N PRO A 173 -8.60 50.55 -35.86
CA PRO A 173 -8.71 49.09 -36.04
C PRO A 173 -7.53 48.47 -36.86
N ARG A 174 -7.53 47.15 -37.10
CA ARG A 174 -7.66 46.51 -38.44
C ARG A 174 -7.27 45.03 -38.43
N SER A 175 -8.06 44.28 -39.19
CA SER A 175 -7.94 42.87 -39.51
C SER A 175 -6.78 42.58 -40.47
N ALA A 176 -6.22 41.37 -40.41
CA ALA A 176 -5.58 40.72 -41.55
C ALA A 176 -5.71 39.19 -41.45
N VAL A 177 -6.09 38.61 -42.59
CA VAL A 177 -6.27 37.19 -42.91
C VAL A 177 -4.93 36.62 -43.39
N SER A 178 -4.61 35.35 -43.08
CA SER A 178 -3.94 34.46 -44.04
C SER A 178 -4.13 32.99 -43.65
N ARG A 179 -4.24 32.13 -44.68
CA ARG A 179 -4.56 30.70 -44.66
C ARG A 179 -3.32 29.83 -44.92
N ASN A 180 -3.50 28.53 -44.66
CA ASN A 180 -2.83 27.34 -45.21
C ASN A 180 -1.36 27.11 -44.75
N THR A 181 -0.88 25.88 -44.52
CA THR A 181 -1.03 24.68 -45.37
C THR A 181 -0.70 23.41 -44.60
N THR A 182 -1.44 22.34 -44.85
CA THR A 182 -1.16 20.93 -44.49
C THR A 182 -0.18 20.31 -45.49
N VAL A 183 0.79 19.49 -45.06
CA VAL A 183 1.43 18.48 -45.94
C VAL A 183 1.64 17.17 -45.18
N THR A 184 1.37 16.11 -45.91
CA THR A 184 1.14 14.69 -45.58
C THR A 184 2.43 13.87 -45.48
N SER A 185 2.25 12.68 -44.92
CA SER A 185 3.10 11.49 -44.80
C SER A 185 3.86 11.04 -46.05
N ALA A 186 4.99 10.35 -45.80
CA ALA A 186 5.44 9.14 -46.48
C ALA A 186 6.19 8.26 -45.48
#